data_AF-A0A9D6ZYN6-F1
#
_entry.id   AF-A0A9D6ZYN6-F1
#
_cell.length_a   1.000
_cell.length_b   1.000
_cell.length_c   1.000
_cell.angle_alpha   90.00
_cell.angle_beta   90.00
_cell.angle_gamma   90.00
#
_symmetry.space_group_name_H-M   'P 1'
#
loop_
_entity.id
_entity.type
_entity.pdbx_description
1 polymer ?
#
loop_
_entity_poly.entity_id
_entity_poly.type
_entity_poly.pdbx_seq_one_letter_code
_entity_poly.pdbx_strand_id
1 'polypeptide(L)'
;MFRTFRLIALFLLIAFAVGCASPTPEVTKSPPTAAPTLAPVATSAPAATKPPEATKPAPTIAPTAAPKVAEPTRGGTAVVAMDSDPETLNLGLTTGYSAGDVASKIFNGLVWLDGGYR
;
A
#
# COMPACT_ATOMS: atom_id res chain seq x y z
N MET A 1 -14.85 -8.61 54.93
CA MET A 1 -14.41 -7.75 53.80
C MET A 1 -13.65 -8.49 52.70
N PHE A 2 -12.74 -9.43 52.99
CA PHE A 2 -11.99 -10.14 51.93
C PHE A 2 -12.82 -11.04 50.98
N ARG A 3 -13.93 -11.61 51.46
CA ARG A 3 -14.81 -12.47 50.64
C ARG A 3 -15.60 -11.69 49.58
N THR A 4 -16.06 -10.49 49.90
CA THR A 4 -16.78 -9.62 48.94
C THR A 4 -15.85 -9.06 47.88
N PHE A 5 -14.60 -8.73 48.23
CA PHE A 5 -13.60 -8.27 47.26
C PHE A 5 -13.23 -9.36 46.23
N ARG A 6 -13.12 -10.62 46.66
CA ARG A 6 -12.86 -11.76 45.76
C ARG A 6 -13.99 -12.00 44.75
N LEU A 7 -15.25 -11.81 45.15
CA LEU A 7 -16.40 -11.97 44.26
C LEU A 7 -16.47 -10.85 43.21
N ILE A 8 -16.17 -9.61 43.59
CA ILE A 8 -16.16 -8.46 42.66
C ILE A 8 -15.02 -8.60 41.65
N ALA A 9 -13.82 -9.02 42.09
CA ALA A 9 -12.69 -9.27 41.19
C ALA A 9 -12.97 -10.40 40.20
N LEU A 10 -13.62 -11.49 40.63
CA LEU A 10 -14.00 -12.58 39.75
C LEU A 10 -15.07 -12.13 38.72
N PHE A 11 -16.03 -11.33 39.14
CA PHE A 11 -17.08 -10.82 38.26
C PHE A 11 -16.51 -9.88 37.17
N LEU A 12 -15.57 -9.01 37.53
CA LEU A 12 -14.86 -8.15 36.57
C LEU A 12 -14.00 -8.94 35.59
N LEU A 13 -13.35 -10.02 36.04
CA LEU A 13 -12.53 -10.87 35.18
C LEU A 13 -13.37 -11.66 34.17
N ILE A 14 -14.56 -12.13 34.57
CA ILE A 14 -15.51 -12.79 33.67
C ILE A 14 -16.06 -11.79 32.65
N ALA A 15 -16.40 -10.56 33.07
CA ALA A 15 -16.88 -9.53 32.15
C ALA A 15 -15.82 -9.14 31.10
N PHE A 16 -14.54 -9.11 31.47
CA PHE A 16 -13.45 -8.85 30.53
C PHE A 16 -13.25 -10.01 29.52
N ALA A 17 -13.44 -11.26 29.95
CA ALA A 17 -13.28 -12.43 29.08
C ALA A 17 -14.39 -12.57 28.03
N VAL A 18 -15.62 -12.13 28.33
CA VAL A 18 -16.76 -12.20 27.38
C VAL A 18 -16.67 -11.14 26.29
N GLY A 19 -15.90 -10.06 26.49
CA GLY A 19 -15.69 -9.00 25.50
C GLY A 19 -14.79 -9.37 24.31
N CYS A 20 -14.07 -10.50 24.35
CA CYS A 20 -13.18 -10.94 23.25
C CYS A 20 -13.83 -11.93 22.28
N ALA A 21 -15.10 -12.28 22.46
CA ALA A 21 -15.82 -13.14 21.51
C ALA A 21 -16.38 -12.29 20.36
N SER A 22 -15.53 -11.95 19.39
CA SER A 22 -15.99 -11.40 18.12
C SER A 22 -16.90 -12.42 17.41
N PRO A 23 -18.05 -12.03 16.84
CA PRO A 23 -18.86 -12.93 16.04
C PRO A 23 -18.06 -13.39 14.82
N THR A 24 -17.98 -14.71 14.61
CA THR A 24 -17.46 -15.30 13.37
C THR A 24 -18.31 -14.79 12.21
N PRO A 25 -17.76 -14.06 11.22
CA PRO A 25 -18.54 -13.64 10.07
C PRO A 25 -18.99 -14.88 9.29
N GLU A 26 -20.29 -14.98 9.08
CA GLU A 26 -20.90 -15.97 8.21
C GLU A 26 -20.45 -15.68 6.77
N VAL A 27 -19.75 -16.62 6.15
CA VAL A 27 -19.28 -16.51 4.77
C VAL A 27 -20.48 -16.63 3.84
N THR A 28 -21.08 -15.49 3.50
CA THR A 28 -22.01 -15.39 2.37
C THR A 28 -21.25 -15.76 1.11
N LYS A 29 -21.61 -16.89 0.49
CA LYS A 29 -21.05 -17.32 -0.79
C LYS A 29 -21.38 -16.27 -1.85
N SER A 30 -20.36 -15.56 -2.32
CA SER A 30 -20.48 -14.67 -3.49
C SER A 30 -20.95 -15.47 -4.71
N PRO A 31 -21.81 -14.90 -5.57
CA PRO A 31 -22.12 -15.49 -6.86
C PRO A 31 -20.85 -15.55 -7.73
N PRO A 32 -20.72 -16.54 -8.63
CA PRO A 32 -19.57 -16.64 -9.52
C PRO A 32 -19.51 -15.42 -10.45
N THR A 33 -18.49 -14.58 -10.27
CA THR A 33 -18.11 -13.56 -11.24
C THR A 33 -17.68 -14.27 -12.52
N ALA A 34 -18.40 -14.05 -13.61
CA ALA A 34 -18.01 -14.52 -14.92
C ALA A 34 -16.60 -13.98 -15.25
N ALA A 35 -15.69 -14.89 -15.61
CA ALA A 35 -14.35 -14.53 -16.02
C ALA A 35 -14.39 -13.61 -17.26
N PRO A 36 -13.56 -12.56 -17.34
CA PRO A 36 -13.41 -11.79 -18.56
C PRO A 36 -12.80 -12.69 -19.65
N THR A 37 -13.54 -12.89 -20.74
CA THR A 37 -13.01 -13.48 -21.97
C THR A 37 -11.95 -12.53 -22.53
N LEU A 38 -10.68 -12.90 -22.37
CA LEU A 38 -9.57 -12.21 -23.03
C LEU A 38 -9.62 -12.49 -24.53
N ALA A 39 -9.81 -11.44 -25.32
CA ALA A 39 -9.58 -11.51 -26.76
C ALA A 39 -8.10 -11.83 -27.02
N PRO A 40 -7.77 -12.66 -28.01
CA PRO A 40 -6.38 -12.99 -28.31
C PRO A 40 -5.64 -11.76 -28.84
N VAL A 41 -4.64 -11.32 -28.08
CA VAL A 41 -3.67 -10.30 -28.55
C VAL A 41 -2.77 -10.96 -29.58
N ALA A 42 -2.76 -10.40 -30.79
CA ALA A 42 -1.88 -10.84 -31.87
C ALA A 42 -0.41 -10.65 -31.47
N THR A 43 0.34 -11.76 -31.40
CA THR A 43 1.79 -11.76 -31.26
C THR A 43 2.41 -11.28 -32.57
N SER A 44 2.96 -10.07 -32.59
CA SER A 44 3.86 -9.65 -33.67
C SER A 44 5.24 -10.26 -33.48
N ALA A 45 5.78 -10.81 -34.56
CA ALA A 45 7.09 -11.46 -34.60
C ALA A 45 8.24 -10.45 -34.30
N PRO A 46 9.34 -10.88 -33.67
CA PRO A 46 10.51 -10.03 -33.46
C PRO A 46 11.14 -9.61 -34.79
N ALA A 47 11.35 -8.31 -34.96
CA ALA A 47 12.12 -7.76 -36.08
C ALA A 47 13.60 -8.19 -35.98
N ALA A 48 14.18 -8.55 -37.12
CA ALA A 48 15.56 -9.02 -37.24
C ALA A 48 16.58 -7.97 -36.78
N THR A 49 17.48 -8.40 -35.90
CA THR A 49 18.59 -7.61 -35.37
C THR A 49 19.69 -7.43 -36.44
N LYS A 50 20.09 -6.18 -36.70
CA LYS A 50 21.21 -5.84 -37.59
C LYS A 50 22.55 -6.09 -36.85
N PRO A 51 23.65 -6.47 -37.55
CA PRO A 51 24.96 -6.70 -36.93
C PRO A 51 25.54 -5.46 -36.24
N PRO A 52 26.37 -5.62 -35.20
CA PRO A 52 26.97 -4.50 -34.47
C PRO A 52 28.01 -3.80 -35.35
N GLU A 53 27.86 -2.49 -35.48
CA GLU A 53 28.82 -1.58 -36.12
C GLU A 53 30.00 -1.31 -35.18
N ALA A 54 31.19 -1.18 -35.77
CA ALA A 54 32.47 -1.14 -35.08
C ALA A 54 32.59 -0.02 -34.04
N THR A 55 33.13 -0.39 -32.88
CA THR A 55 33.34 0.47 -31.71
C THR A 55 34.32 1.61 -32.01
N LYS A 56 33.81 2.84 -32.02
CA LYS A 56 34.61 4.07 -31.94
C LYS A 56 35.33 4.14 -30.56
N PRO A 57 36.58 4.60 -30.47
CA PRO A 57 37.27 4.77 -29.19
C PRO A 57 36.48 5.68 -28.24
N ALA A 58 36.34 5.22 -27.00
CA ALA A 58 35.61 5.92 -25.95
C ALA A 58 36.28 7.27 -25.62
N PRO A 59 35.50 8.37 -25.45
CA PRO A 59 36.05 9.64 -25.02
C PRO A 59 36.57 9.53 -23.58
N THR A 60 37.75 10.09 -23.33
CA THR A 60 38.31 10.27 -21.99
C THR A 60 37.33 11.03 -21.11
N ILE A 61 36.83 10.39 -20.06
CA ILE A 61 35.87 10.96 -19.11
C ILE A 61 36.64 11.89 -18.15
N ALA A 62 36.39 13.20 -18.26
CA ALA A 62 36.87 14.18 -17.30
C ALA A 62 36.15 13.99 -15.94
N PRO A 63 36.75 14.42 -14.81
CA PRO A 63 36.13 14.30 -13.50
C PRO A 63 34.76 14.97 -13.49
N THR A 64 33.70 14.20 -13.25
CA THR A 64 32.34 14.71 -13.09
C THR A 64 32.28 15.51 -11.80
N ALA A 65 31.98 16.82 -11.91
CA ALA A 65 31.77 17.67 -10.76
C ALA A 65 30.65 17.09 -9.87
N ALA A 66 30.84 17.17 -8.55
CA ALA A 66 29.85 16.69 -7.59
C ALA A 66 28.49 17.39 -7.83
N PRO A 67 27.37 16.64 -7.79
CA PRO A 67 26.05 17.21 -8.04
C PRO A 67 25.73 18.25 -6.96
N LYS A 68 25.50 19.49 -7.39
CA LYS A 68 24.96 20.54 -6.53
C LYS A 68 23.56 20.12 -6.09
N VAL A 69 23.29 20.14 -4.79
CA VAL A 69 21.95 19.88 -4.25
C VAL A 69 21.00 20.91 -4.84
N ALA A 70 20.05 20.45 -5.65
CA ALA A 70 19.04 21.30 -6.25
C ALA A 70 18.09 21.80 -5.15
N GLU A 71 17.77 23.08 -5.18
CA GLU A 71 16.73 23.63 -4.31
C GLU A 71 15.37 23.05 -4.73
N PRO A 72 14.47 22.79 -3.78
CA PRO A 72 13.14 22.28 -4.10
C PRO A 72 12.40 23.31 -4.96
N THR A 73 12.02 22.89 -6.17
CA THR A 73 11.19 23.69 -7.06
C THR A 73 9.72 23.50 -6.72
N ARG A 74 8.93 24.57 -6.87
CA ARG A 74 7.49 24.51 -6.65
C ARG A 74 6.82 23.79 -7.83
N GLY A 75 5.92 22.87 -7.52
CA GLY A 75 5.20 22.07 -8.52
C GLY A 75 6.01 20.85 -8.96
N GLY A 76 5.38 20.01 -9.78
CA GLY A 76 5.94 18.73 -10.22
C GLY A 76 4.96 17.58 -10.02
N THR A 77 5.34 16.41 -10.52
CA THR A 77 4.55 15.19 -10.43
C THR A 77 5.38 14.14 -9.70
N ALA A 78 4.84 13.60 -8.61
CA ALA A 78 5.38 12.42 -7.96
C ALA A 78 4.62 11.19 -8.49
N VAL A 79 5.37 10.14 -8.85
CA VAL A 79 4.82 8.82 -9.18
C VAL A 79 5.21 7.88 -8.05
N VAL A 80 4.22 7.30 -7.39
CA VAL A 80 4.41 6.37 -6.28
C VAL A 80 3.92 5.00 -6.75
N ALA A 81 4.80 4.00 -6.65
CA ALA A 81 4.43 2.62 -6.92
C ALA A 81 3.74 2.03 -5.70
N MET A 82 2.69 1.24 -5.93
CA MET A 82 1.94 0.54 -4.91
C MET A 82 1.96 -0.96 -5.21
N ASP A 83 1.98 -1.78 -4.17
CA ASP A 83 2.05 -3.24 -4.30
C ASP A 83 0.74 -3.87 -4.81
N SER A 84 -0.40 -3.19 -4.59
CA SER A 84 -1.71 -3.63 -5.06
C SER A 84 -2.67 -2.46 -5.28
N ASP A 85 -3.72 -2.70 -6.05
CA ASP A 85 -4.84 -1.77 -6.16
C ASP A 85 -5.61 -1.69 -4.83
N PRO A 86 -6.20 -0.53 -4.49
CA PRO A 86 -7.09 -0.39 -3.34
C PRO A 86 -8.43 -1.06 -3.62
N GLU A 87 -8.95 -1.80 -2.65
CA GLU A 87 -10.23 -2.50 -2.76
C GLU A 87 -11.44 -1.55 -2.76
N THR A 88 -11.33 -0.42 -2.06
CA THR A 88 -12.32 0.66 -2.04
C THR A 88 -11.70 1.97 -1.57
N LEU A 89 -12.31 3.11 -1.91
CA LEU A 89 -11.95 4.42 -1.35
C LEU A 89 -12.87 4.85 -0.20
N ASN A 90 -13.84 4.01 0.20
CA ASN A 90 -14.67 4.27 1.36
C ASN A 90 -13.90 3.91 2.64
N LEU A 91 -13.38 4.92 3.34
CA LEU A 91 -12.63 4.78 4.58
C LEU A 91 -13.41 4.10 5.73
N GLY A 92 -14.74 4.12 5.71
CA GLY A 92 -15.57 3.45 6.71
C GLY A 92 -15.73 1.94 6.48
N LEU A 93 -15.30 1.44 5.33
CA LEU A 93 -15.47 0.04 4.92
C LEU A 93 -14.15 -0.69 4.63
N THR A 94 -13.03 0.02 4.64
CA THR A 94 -11.70 -0.54 4.36
C THR A 94 -10.91 -0.76 5.64
N THR A 95 -10.09 -1.81 5.64
CA THR A 95 -9.00 -2.01 6.59
C THR A 95 -7.66 -2.28 5.87
N GLY A 96 -7.63 -2.11 4.55
CA GLY A 96 -6.49 -2.41 3.69
C GLY A 96 -5.46 -1.29 3.67
N TYR A 97 -4.17 -1.67 3.58
CA TYR A 97 -3.07 -0.70 3.52
C TYR A 97 -3.11 0.13 2.24
N SER A 98 -3.33 -0.49 1.08
CA SER A 98 -3.34 0.19 -0.22
C SER A 98 -4.43 1.27 -0.31
N ALA A 99 -5.62 1.00 0.23
CA ALA A 99 -6.68 1.99 0.37
C ALA A 99 -6.28 3.13 1.33
N GLY A 100 -5.66 2.78 2.47
CA GLY A 100 -5.15 3.75 3.45
C GLY A 100 -4.06 4.67 2.88
N ASP A 101 -3.12 4.15 2.10
CA ASP A 101 -2.03 4.94 1.51
C ASP A 101 -2.57 5.99 0.53
N VAL A 102 -3.45 5.60 -0.40
CA VAL A 102 -4.12 6.54 -1.32
C VAL A 102 -4.96 7.55 -0.55
N ALA A 103 -5.77 7.08 0.40
CA ALA A 103 -6.63 7.93 1.21
C ALA A 103 -5.84 8.99 1.98
N SER A 104 -4.65 8.65 2.47
CA SER A 104 -3.76 9.57 3.18
C SER A 104 -3.24 10.73 2.31
N LYS A 105 -3.36 10.62 0.97
CA LYS A 105 -2.95 11.67 0.02
C LYS A 105 -4.10 12.55 -0.45
N ILE A 106 -5.35 12.10 -0.31
CA ILE A 106 -6.55 12.79 -0.81
C ILE A 106 -7.49 13.29 0.29
N PHE A 107 -7.44 12.68 1.48
CA PHE A 107 -8.22 13.08 2.65
C PHE A 107 -7.30 13.57 3.77
N ASN A 108 -7.79 14.53 4.57
CA ASN A 108 -7.08 15.04 5.74
C ASN A 108 -7.77 14.58 7.02
N GLY A 109 -7.01 13.94 7.91
CA GLY A 109 -7.43 13.66 9.27
C GLY A 109 -7.31 14.89 10.18
N LEU A 110 -7.93 14.83 11.37
CA LEU A 110 -7.80 15.88 12.39
C LEU A 110 -6.38 15.92 13.00
N VAL A 111 -5.69 14.78 12.98
CA VAL A 111 -4.32 14.62 13.46
C VAL A 111 -3.53 13.89 12.38
N TRP A 112 -2.25 14.22 12.26
CA TRP A 112 -1.33 13.61 11.30
C TRP A 112 -0.05 13.18 12.01
N LEU A 113 0.60 12.14 11.48
CA LEU A 113 1.89 11.67 11.97
C LEU A 113 3.01 12.51 11.35
N ASP A 114 3.76 13.21 12.19
CA ASP A 114 4.96 13.92 11.73
C ASP A 114 6.11 12.96 11.42
N GLY A 115 6.94 13.33 10.43
CA GLY A 115 8.11 12.56 10.03
C GLY A 115 9.24 12.50 11.07
N GLY A 116 9.15 13.30 12.14
CA GLY A 116 10.10 13.34 13.25
C GLY A 116 9.96 12.25 14.31
N TYR A 117 8.95 11.38 14.23
CA TYR A 117 8.77 10.27 15.18
C TYR A 117 9.72 9.10 14.82
N ARG A 118 10.96 9.17 15.31
CA ARG A 118 11.98 8.10 15.21
C ARG A 118 12.54 7.76 16.57
#